data_AF-A0A937VKZ0-F1
#
_entry.id   AF-A0A937VKZ0-F1
#
_cell.length_a   1.000
_cell.length_b   1.000
_cell.length_c   1.000
_cell.angle_alpha   90.00
_cell.angle_beta   90.00
_cell.angle_gamma   90.00
#
_symmetry.space_group_name_H-M   'P 1'
#
loop_
_entity.id
_entity.type
_entity.pdbx_description
1 polymer ?
#
loop_
_entity_poly.entity_id
_entity_poly.type
_entity_poly.pdbx_seq_one_letter_code
_entity_poly.pdbx_strand_id
1 'polypeptide(L)'
;MGEAYAIARCLPIPPLWYAAVVTSLSQERRAKVERLLATAAAWASRRDDIAAVALVDSWARDAAGRDSDVDLVVLADRPRQLLDDPIWPRELGARTVLPPVSRGVLVERRLVLADGLELDVGIAPTVWAAADPIDEGTRRVVDDGLRILYDRDGLLAALRRTCAASGAGSREPVVNSGGPREPRS
;
A
#
# COMPACT_ATOMS: atom_id res chain seq x y z
N MET A 1 8.27 41.52 30.90
CA MET A 1 7.37 40.60 30.20
C MET A 1 7.26 41.09 28.77
N GLY A 2 8.07 40.52 27.89
CA GLY A 2 8.27 41.01 26.54
C GLY A 2 8.37 39.86 25.54
N GLU A 3 7.62 40.05 24.46
CA GLU A 3 7.88 39.63 23.09
C GLU A 3 7.77 38.14 22.71
N ALA A 4 6.65 37.87 22.02
CA ALA A 4 6.42 36.70 21.19
C ALA A 4 7.37 36.71 19.99
N TYR A 5 8.14 35.63 19.83
CA TYR A 5 9.04 35.42 18.70
C TYR A 5 8.24 34.93 17.49
N ALA A 6 8.06 35.82 16.52
CA ALA A 6 7.57 35.50 15.19
C ALA A 6 8.72 34.96 14.32
N ILE A 7 8.53 33.80 13.70
CA ILE A 7 9.18 33.48 12.41
C ILE A 7 8.15 32.79 11.51
N ALA A 8 7.41 33.60 10.77
CA ALA A 8 6.76 33.13 9.54
C ALA A 8 7.86 32.89 8.51
N ARG A 9 8.15 31.63 8.21
CA ARG A 9 9.08 31.23 7.14
C ARG A 9 8.45 31.55 5.78
N CYS A 10 8.82 32.69 5.19
CA CYS A 10 8.68 32.91 3.75
C CYS A 10 9.66 31.99 3.00
N LEU A 11 9.21 30.79 2.64
CA LEU A 11 9.85 30.02 1.57
C LEU A 11 9.53 30.72 0.23
N PRO A 12 10.51 31.01 -0.63
CA PRO A 12 10.25 31.64 -1.92
C PRO A 12 9.34 30.76 -2.77
N ILE A 13 8.33 31.35 -3.41
CA ILE A 13 7.50 30.66 -4.39
C ILE A 13 8.43 30.18 -5.51
N PRO A 14 8.55 28.87 -5.75
CA PRO A 14 9.45 28.38 -6.78
C PRO A 14 8.97 28.87 -8.15
N PRO A 15 9.90 29.19 -9.07
CA PRO A 15 9.54 29.69 -10.40
C PRO A 15 8.73 28.65 -11.18
N LEU A 16 7.89 29.09 -12.12
CA LEU A 16 6.96 28.21 -12.86
C LEU A 16 7.64 27.03 -13.58
N TRP A 17 8.89 27.19 -14.01
CA TRP A 17 9.66 26.10 -14.61
C TRP A 17 9.98 24.99 -13.60
N TYR A 18 10.11 25.30 -12.31
CA TYR A 18 10.30 24.30 -11.26
C TYR A 18 9.04 23.44 -11.08
N ALA A 19 7.86 24.07 -11.07
CA ALA A 19 6.60 23.34 -11.03
C ALA A 19 6.40 22.45 -12.27
N ALA A 20 6.75 22.94 -13.47
CA ALA A 20 6.68 22.16 -14.71
C ALA A 20 7.66 20.96 -14.71
N VAL A 21 8.91 21.17 -14.27
CA VAL A 21 9.91 20.10 -14.14
C VAL A 21 9.49 19.07 -13.09
N VAL A 22 9.04 19.50 -11.91
CA VAL A 22 8.53 18.61 -10.86
C VAL A 22 7.33 17.80 -11.35
N THR A 23 6.43 18.41 -12.12
CA THR A 23 5.28 17.72 -12.72
C THR A 23 5.72 16.69 -13.77
N SER A 24 6.66 17.03 -14.66
CA SER A 24 7.19 16.11 -15.66
C SER A 24 7.90 14.91 -15.02
N LEU A 25 8.75 15.15 -14.03
CA LEU A 25 9.43 14.10 -13.27
C LEU A 25 8.44 13.20 -12.52
N SER A 26 7.34 13.76 -12.01
CA SER A 26 6.27 13.00 -11.36
C SER A 26 5.48 12.15 -12.37
N GLN A 27 5.23 12.64 -13.58
CA GLN A 27 4.58 11.87 -14.65
C GLN A 27 5.48 10.73 -15.16
N GLU A 28 6.77 11.00 -15.39
CA GLU A 28 7.74 9.97 -15.76
C GLU A 28 7.84 8.89 -14.69
N ARG A 29 7.88 9.29 -13.41
CA ARG A 29 7.86 8.35 -12.28
C ARG A 29 6.59 7.50 -12.29
N ARG A 30 5.41 8.11 -12.45
CA ARG A 30 4.13 7.38 -12.52
C ARG A 30 4.12 6.39 -13.69
N ALA A 31 4.62 6.78 -14.85
CA ALA A 31 4.72 5.90 -16.01
C ALA A 31 5.68 4.71 -15.77
N LYS A 32 6.77 4.93 -15.04
CA LYS A 32 7.68 3.85 -14.61
C LYS A 32 6.98 2.88 -13.65
N VAL A 33 6.27 3.42 -12.66
CA VAL A 33 5.50 2.60 -11.69
C VAL A 33 4.45 1.78 -12.42
N GLU A 34 3.63 2.36 -13.31
CA GLU A 34 2.62 1.59 -14.03
C GLU A 34 3.23 0.48 -14.91
N ARG A 35 4.42 0.69 -15.51
CA ARG A 35 5.15 -0.38 -16.21
C ARG A 35 5.61 -1.48 -15.26
N LEU A 36 6.09 -1.13 -14.07
CA LEU A 36 6.45 -2.08 -13.03
C LEU A 36 5.22 -2.89 -12.58
N LEU A 37 4.09 -2.24 -12.33
CA LEU A 37 2.85 -2.91 -11.92
C LEU A 37 2.34 -3.88 -13.00
N ALA A 38 2.42 -3.49 -14.28
CA ALA A 38 2.10 -4.38 -15.39
C ALA A 38 3.05 -5.59 -15.45
N THR A 39 4.34 -5.37 -15.18
CA THR A 39 5.35 -6.43 -15.10
C THR A 39 5.05 -7.38 -13.94
N ALA A 40 4.70 -6.85 -12.77
CA ALA A 40 4.36 -7.63 -11.59
C ALA A 40 3.08 -8.46 -11.81
N ALA A 41 2.04 -7.89 -12.44
CA ALA A 41 0.83 -8.62 -12.78
C ALA A 41 1.11 -9.77 -13.76
N ALA A 42 1.90 -9.50 -14.81
CA ALA A 42 2.29 -10.52 -15.79
C ALA A 42 3.18 -11.60 -15.18
N TRP A 43 4.12 -11.23 -14.30
CA TRP A 43 4.93 -12.16 -13.51
C TRP A 43 4.05 -13.08 -12.65
N ALA A 44 3.11 -12.51 -11.88
CA ALA A 44 2.21 -13.27 -11.04
C ALA A 44 1.35 -14.27 -11.84
N SER A 45 0.81 -13.83 -12.98
CA SER A 45 -0.04 -14.68 -13.83
C SER A 45 0.65 -15.90 -14.45
N ARG A 46 2.00 -15.89 -14.53
CA ARG A 46 2.80 -16.98 -15.10
C ARG A 46 3.26 -17.99 -14.04
N ARG A 47 2.96 -17.75 -12.77
CA ARG A 47 3.40 -18.56 -11.63
C ARG A 47 2.19 -19.21 -10.96
N ASP A 48 2.29 -20.51 -10.73
CA ASP A 48 1.25 -21.31 -10.08
C ASP A 48 1.33 -21.26 -8.55
N ASP A 49 2.46 -20.83 -7.99
CA ASP A 49 2.67 -20.67 -6.55
C ASP A 49 2.19 -19.30 -6.00
N ILE A 50 1.78 -18.39 -6.88
CA ILE A 50 1.22 -17.07 -6.54
C ILE A 50 -0.30 -17.09 -6.66
N ALA A 51 -0.96 -16.79 -5.55
CA ALA A 51 -2.42 -16.68 -5.48
C ALA A 51 -2.90 -15.26 -5.80
N ALA A 52 -2.21 -14.23 -5.31
CA ALA A 52 -2.61 -12.84 -5.55
C ALA A 52 -1.46 -11.85 -5.39
N VAL A 53 -1.59 -10.68 -6.02
CA VAL A 53 -0.70 -9.52 -5.88
C VAL A 53 -1.52 -8.24 -5.81
N ALA A 54 -1.19 -7.37 -4.86
CA ALA A 54 -1.73 -6.01 -4.79
C ALA A 54 -0.63 -4.97 -4.60
N LEU A 55 -0.86 -3.80 -5.17
CA LEU A 55 -0.22 -2.55 -4.78
C LEU A 55 -0.89 -2.02 -3.51
N VAL A 56 -0.07 -1.57 -2.55
CA VAL A 56 -0.53 -1.03 -1.28
C VAL A 56 0.11 0.33 -0.97
N ASP A 57 -0.36 0.96 0.09
CA ASP A 57 0.18 2.22 0.63
C ASP A 57 0.13 3.40 -0.36
N SER A 58 1.21 4.19 -0.44
CA SER A 58 1.18 5.55 -0.98
C SER A 58 0.80 5.60 -2.45
N TRP A 59 1.24 4.62 -3.24
CA TRP A 59 0.88 4.48 -4.65
C TRP A 59 -0.55 3.95 -4.85
N ALA A 60 -1.09 3.19 -3.89
CA ALA A 60 -2.48 2.73 -3.95
C ALA A 60 -3.50 3.85 -3.65
N ARG A 61 -3.09 4.91 -2.92
CA ARG A 61 -3.91 6.06 -2.54
C ARG A 61 -3.72 7.32 -3.40
N ASP A 62 -2.96 7.23 -4.48
CA ASP A 62 -2.54 8.39 -5.28
C ASP A 62 -1.84 9.49 -4.44
N ALA A 63 -1.21 9.11 -3.32
CA ALA A 63 -0.53 10.00 -2.38
C ALA A 63 1.01 9.95 -2.50
N ALA A 64 1.54 9.08 -3.37
CA ALA A 64 2.97 8.90 -3.57
C ALA A 64 3.66 10.15 -4.14
N GLY A 65 4.82 10.46 -3.59
CA GLY A 65 5.74 11.47 -4.09
C GLY A 65 6.83 10.88 -4.99
N ARG A 66 7.71 11.75 -5.49
CA ARG A 66 8.84 11.35 -6.36
C ARG A 66 9.82 10.36 -5.70
N ASP A 67 9.95 10.43 -4.37
CA ASP A 67 10.88 9.64 -3.57
C ASP A 67 10.16 8.45 -2.88
N SER A 68 8.89 8.21 -3.20
CA SER A 68 8.13 7.10 -2.64
C SER A 68 8.58 5.78 -3.27
N ASP A 69 8.86 4.82 -2.39
CA ASP A 69 9.01 3.40 -2.70
C ASP A 69 7.69 2.83 -3.23
N VAL A 70 7.74 1.73 -3.99
CA VAL A 70 6.53 1.01 -4.42
C VAL A 70 6.33 -0.20 -3.52
N ASP A 71 5.15 -0.33 -2.92
CA ASP A 71 4.85 -1.41 -2.00
C ASP A 71 3.89 -2.43 -2.65
N LEU A 72 4.30 -3.71 -2.64
CA LEU A 72 3.48 -4.83 -3.07
C LEU A 72 3.25 -5.81 -1.92
N VAL A 73 2.03 -6.35 -1.86
CA VAL A 73 1.73 -7.58 -1.10
C VAL A 73 1.54 -8.71 -2.10
N VAL A 74 2.27 -9.82 -1.88
CA VAL A 74 2.19 -11.06 -2.66
C VAL A 74 1.70 -12.17 -1.74
N LEU A 75 0.55 -12.75 -2.12
CA LEU A 75 0.02 -13.94 -1.47
C LEU A 75 0.48 -15.17 -2.24
N ALA A 76 1.20 -16.04 -1.56
CA ALA A 76 1.73 -17.28 -2.13
C ALA A 76 1.16 -18.49 -1.39
N ASP A 77 0.97 -19.58 -2.13
CA ASP A 77 0.56 -20.87 -1.55
C ASP A 77 1.68 -21.46 -0.69
N ARG A 78 2.93 -21.23 -1.08
CA ARG A 78 4.13 -21.69 -0.38
C ARG A 78 5.15 -20.54 -0.22
N PRO A 79 4.89 -19.57 0.67
CA PRO A 79 5.68 -18.33 0.74
C PRO A 79 7.17 -18.57 1.02
N ARG A 80 7.52 -19.62 1.79
CA ARG A 80 8.93 -19.98 2.02
C ARG A 80 9.67 -20.36 0.74
N GLN A 81 9.03 -21.12 -0.15
CA GLN A 81 9.65 -21.52 -1.42
C GLN A 81 9.88 -20.31 -2.33
N LEU A 82 8.91 -19.38 -2.37
CA LEU A 82 9.08 -18.13 -3.10
C LEU A 82 10.19 -17.25 -2.47
N LEU A 83 10.28 -17.18 -1.15
CA LEU A 83 11.32 -16.43 -0.44
C LEU A 83 12.74 -16.97 -0.65
N ASP A 84 12.86 -18.27 -0.87
CA ASP A 84 14.11 -18.98 -1.14
C ASP A 84 14.49 -18.98 -2.63
N ASP A 85 13.54 -18.68 -3.52
CA ASP A 85 13.76 -18.58 -4.97
C ASP A 85 14.51 -17.29 -5.31
N PRO A 86 15.77 -17.36 -5.81
CA PRO A 86 16.55 -16.17 -6.16
C PRO A 86 16.17 -15.59 -7.54
N ILE A 87 15.27 -16.23 -8.28
CA ILE A 87 14.92 -15.88 -9.65
C ILE A 87 13.86 -14.78 -9.67
N TRP A 88 12.81 -14.90 -8.86
CA TRP A 88 11.68 -13.96 -8.91
C TRP A 88 12.06 -12.48 -8.75
N PRO A 89 13.05 -12.07 -7.91
CA PRO A 89 13.44 -10.66 -7.84
C PRO A 89 13.95 -10.16 -9.19
N ARG A 90 14.70 -11.00 -9.93
CA ARG A 90 15.23 -10.67 -11.25
C ARG A 90 14.14 -10.59 -12.30
N GLU A 91 13.09 -11.41 -12.19
CA GLU A 91 11.91 -11.34 -13.08
C GLU A 91 11.15 -10.02 -12.93
N LEU A 92 11.22 -9.40 -11.74
CA LEU A 92 10.72 -8.05 -11.48
C LEU A 92 11.74 -6.95 -11.79
N GLY A 93 12.91 -7.29 -12.33
CA GLY A 93 13.94 -6.34 -12.75
C GLY A 93 14.87 -5.88 -11.63
N ALA A 94 14.93 -6.58 -10.50
CA ALA A 94 15.83 -6.25 -9.40
C ALA A 94 17.29 -6.37 -9.83
N ARG A 95 18.05 -5.32 -9.53
CA ARG A 95 19.52 -5.30 -9.66
C ARG A 95 20.18 -5.63 -8.33
N THR A 96 19.60 -5.15 -7.24
CA THR A 96 20.04 -5.42 -5.87
C THR A 96 18.85 -5.93 -5.08
N VAL A 97 19.09 -6.93 -4.23
CA VAL A 97 18.10 -7.46 -3.27
C VAL A 97 18.69 -7.25 -1.88
N LEU A 98 17.96 -6.55 -1.02
CA LEU A 98 18.37 -6.31 0.36
C LEU A 98 17.96 -7.49 1.26
N PRO A 99 18.58 -7.62 2.45
CA PRO A 99 18.21 -8.65 3.40
C PRO A 99 16.71 -8.64 3.78
N PRO A 100 16.11 -9.82 4.04
CA PRO A 100 14.76 -9.94 4.58
C PRO A 100 14.48 -9.06 5.79
N VAL A 101 13.25 -8.58 5.92
CA VAL A 101 12.71 -8.09 7.19
C VAL A 101 11.39 -8.79 7.50
N SER A 102 11.27 -9.39 8.68
CA SER A 102 10.02 -10.01 9.12
C SER A 102 9.07 -8.97 9.74
N ARG A 103 7.80 -8.97 9.31
CA ARG A 103 6.73 -8.10 9.78
C ARG A 103 5.48 -8.93 10.10
N GLY A 104 5.44 -9.53 11.29
CA GLY A 104 4.38 -10.47 11.64
C GLY A 104 4.44 -11.73 10.77
N VAL A 105 3.35 -12.04 10.06
CA VAL A 105 3.27 -13.20 9.14
C VAL A 105 3.84 -12.93 7.74
N LEU A 106 4.18 -11.67 7.46
CA LEU A 106 4.73 -11.22 6.20
C LEU A 106 6.26 -11.12 6.30
N VAL A 107 6.96 -11.49 5.22
CA VAL A 107 8.39 -11.24 5.07
C VAL A 107 8.58 -10.27 3.92
N GLU A 108 9.18 -9.13 4.23
CA GLU A 108 9.46 -8.05 3.29
C GLU A 108 10.81 -8.29 2.61
N ARG A 109 10.84 -8.04 1.30
CA ARG A 109 12.03 -8.06 0.45
C ARG A 109 12.10 -6.73 -0.29
N ARG A 110 13.11 -5.92 0.06
CA ARG A 110 13.39 -4.67 -0.66
C ARG A 110 14.27 -4.94 -1.87
N LEU A 111 13.79 -4.52 -3.03
CA LEU A 111 14.46 -4.62 -4.32
C LEU A 111 14.84 -3.23 -4.81
N VAL A 112 16.07 -3.08 -5.31
CA VAL A 112 16.47 -1.88 -6.05
C VAL A 112 16.55 -2.23 -7.52
N LEU A 113 15.70 -1.59 -8.32
CA LEU A 113 15.64 -1.79 -9.77
C LEU A 113 16.79 -1.08 -10.48
N ALA A 114 17.01 -1.41 -11.76
CA ALA A 114 18.11 -0.85 -12.56
C ALA A 114 18.10 0.68 -12.65
N ASP A 115 16.92 1.31 -12.59
CA ASP A 115 16.74 2.76 -12.64
C ASP A 115 16.67 3.44 -11.27
N GLY A 116 16.99 2.71 -10.19
CA GLY A 116 17.02 3.21 -8.82
C GLY A 116 15.65 3.25 -8.13
N LEU A 117 14.57 2.81 -8.78
CA LEU A 117 13.28 2.62 -8.12
C LEU A 117 13.40 1.52 -7.06
N GLU A 118 13.00 1.83 -5.83
CA GLU A 118 12.87 0.88 -4.74
C GLU A 118 11.48 0.25 -4.74
N LEU A 119 11.44 -1.07 -4.59
CA LEU A 119 10.24 -1.89 -4.56
C LEU A 119 10.29 -2.77 -3.31
N ASP A 120 9.36 -2.57 -2.39
CA ASP A 120 9.15 -3.44 -1.24
C ASP A 120 8.11 -4.50 -1.57
N VAL A 121 8.52 -5.77 -1.43
CA VAL A 121 7.65 -6.91 -1.69
C VAL A 121 7.42 -7.66 -0.39
N GLY A 122 6.22 -7.50 0.15
CA GLY A 122 5.74 -8.26 1.29
C GLY A 122 5.14 -9.59 0.87
N ILE A 123 5.82 -10.69 1.22
CA ILE A 123 5.37 -12.05 0.89
C ILE A 123 4.67 -12.66 2.10
N ALA A 124 3.44 -13.11 1.91
CA ALA A 124 2.61 -13.71 2.95
C ALA A 124 1.89 -14.98 2.47
N PRO A 125 1.51 -15.90 3.38
CA PRO A 125 0.63 -17.02 3.05
C PRO A 125 -0.79 -16.52 2.73
N THR A 126 -1.55 -17.29 1.95
CA THR A 126 -2.95 -16.96 1.58
C THR A 126 -3.87 -16.73 2.77
N VAL A 127 -3.62 -17.40 3.90
CA VAL A 127 -4.37 -17.20 5.16
C VAL A 127 -4.32 -15.76 5.67
N TRP A 128 -3.33 -14.96 5.27
CA TRP A 128 -3.27 -13.54 5.60
C TRP A 128 -4.53 -12.78 5.15
N ALA A 129 -5.04 -13.07 3.94
CA ALA A 129 -6.25 -12.43 3.42
C ALA A 129 -7.57 -13.10 3.88
N ALA A 130 -7.48 -14.28 4.48
CA ALA A 130 -8.63 -15.10 4.86
C ALA A 130 -8.76 -15.30 6.38
N ALA A 131 -7.96 -14.58 7.18
CA ALA A 131 -8.01 -14.66 8.62
C ALA A 131 -9.40 -14.26 9.16
N ASP A 132 -9.86 -14.95 10.21
CA ASP A 132 -11.10 -14.62 10.89
C ASP A 132 -10.88 -14.64 12.42
N PRO A 133 -10.96 -13.48 13.10
CA PRO A 133 -11.15 -12.14 12.53
C PRO A 133 -9.91 -11.66 11.76
N ILE A 134 -10.11 -10.77 10.79
CA ILE A 134 -9.01 -10.06 10.12
C ILE A 134 -8.22 -9.26 11.16
N ASP A 135 -6.91 -9.48 11.20
CA ASP A 135 -6.03 -8.79 12.14
C ASP A 135 -5.92 -7.29 11.80
N GLU A 136 -5.57 -6.49 12.80
CA GLU A 136 -5.51 -5.04 12.66
C GLU A 136 -4.49 -4.58 11.61
N GLY A 137 -3.36 -5.28 11.47
CA GLY A 137 -2.33 -4.96 10.48
C GLY A 137 -2.85 -5.15 9.06
N THR A 138 -3.48 -6.29 8.79
CA THR A 138 -4.13 -6.58 7.52
C THR A 138 -5.24 -5.58 7.21
N ARG A 139 -6.09 -5.25 8.18
CA ARG A 139 -7.12 -4.22 8.00
C ARG A 139 -6.51 -2.87 7.65
N ARG A 140 -5.45 -2.44 8.33
CA ARG A 140 -4.74 -1.19 8.05
C ARG A 140 -4.21 -1.15 6.62
N VAL A 141 -3.64 -2.25 6.11
CA VAL A 141 -3.20 -2.33 4.70
C VAL A 141 -4.36 -2.11 3.71
N VAL A 142 -5.55 -2.63 4.01
CA VAL A 142 -6.73 -2.43 3.17
C VAL A 142 -7.23 -0.98 3.24
N ASP A 143 -7.28 -0.42 4.45
CA ASP A 143 -7.77 0.94 4.72
C ASP A 143 -6.81 2.00 4.16
N ASP A 144 -5.50 1.73 4.19
CA ASP A 144 -4.43 2.53 3.58
C ASP A 144 -4.30 2.31 2.05
N GLY A 145 -5.32 1.73 1.43
CA GLY A 145 -5.42 1.56 -0.01
C GLY A 145 -4.83 0.24 -0.49
N LEU A 146 -5.65 -0.51 -1.21
CA LEU A 146 -5.29 -1.77 -1.84
C LEU A 146 -5.80 -1.81 -3.28
N ARG A 147 -4.87 -1.79 -4.24
CA ARG A 147 -5.15 -1.95 -5.67
C ARG A 147 -4.71 -3.34 -6.11
N ILE A 148 -5.68 -4.19 -6.43
CA ILE A 148 -5.45 -5.55 -6.91
C ILE A 148 -4.81 -5.49 -8.30
N LEU A 149 -3.69 -6.21 -8.48
CA LEU A 149 -3.00 -6.37 -9.76
C LEU A 149 -3.26 -7.76 -10.37
N TYR A 150 -3.31 -8.77 -9.52
CA TYR A 150 -3.61 -10.16 -9.86
C TYR A 150 -4.31 -10.82 -8.67
N ASP A 151 -5.34 -11.64 -8.90
CA ASP A 151 -6.08 -12.33 -7.84
C ASP A 151 -6.74 -13.58 -8.42
N ARG A 152 -6.00 -14.70 -8.41
CA ARG A 152 -6.40 -15.95 -9.06
C ARG A 152 -7.72 -16.49 -8.51
N ASP A 153 -7.84 -16.46 -7.19
CA ASP A 153 -8.91 -17.12 -6.45
C ASP A 153 -9.87 -16.11 -5.76
N GLY A 154 -9.70 -14.81 -6.04
CA GLY A 154 -10.56 -13.76 -5.48
C GLY A 154 -10.32 -13.46 -3.99
N LEU A 155 -9.15 -13.80 -3.46
CA LEU A 155 -8.78 -13.66 -2.04
C LEU A 155 -8.73 -12.20 -1.61
N LEU A 156 -8.04 -11.36 -2.39
CA LEU A 156 -7.93 -9.93 -2.08
C LEU A 156 -9.27 -9.22 -2.29
N ALA A 157 -10.04 -9.65 -3.29
CA ALA A 157 -11.40 -9.16 -3.49
C ALA A 157 -12.32 -9.51 -2.31
N ALA A 158 -12.21 -10.72 -1.75
CA ALA A 158 -12.95 -11.14 -0.56
C ALA A 158 -12.52 -10.33 0.68
N LEU A 159 -11.22 -10.19 0.90
CA LEU A 159 -10.66 -9.38 1.98
C LEU A 159 -11.23 -7.95 1.99
N ARG A 160 -11.24 -7.27 0.83
CA ARG A 160 -11.81 -5.92 0.70
C ARG A 160 -13.29 -5.86 1.09
N ARG A 161 -14.10 -6.86 0.70
CA ARG A 161 -15.52 -6.93 1.07
C ARG A 161 -15.70 -7.12 2.58
N THR A 162 -14.91 -8.00 3.19
CA THR A 162 -14.95 -8.24 4.65
C THR A 162 -14.60 -6.99 5.44
N CYS A 163 -13.52 -6.28 5.07
CA CYS A 163 -13.14 -5.02 5.74
C CYS A 163 -14.22 -3.94 5.62
N ALA A 164 -14.81 -3.79 4.42
CA ALA A 164 -15.89 -2.81 4.18
C ALA A 164 -17.15 -3.13 5.01
N ALA A 165 -17.52 -4.41 5.12
CA ALA A 165 -18.69 -4.83 5.91
C ALA A 165 -18.50 -4.57 7.41
N SER A 166 -17.30 -4.83 7.96
CA SER A 166 -17.02 -4.55 9.38
C SER A 166 -16.96 -3.05 9.69
N GLY A 167 -16.49 -2.21 8.75
CA GLY A 167 -16.46 -0.75 8.93
C GLY A 167 -17.85 -0.10 8.90
N ALA A 168 -18.82 -0.72 8.22
CA ALA A 168 -20.21 -0.26 8.18
C ALA A 168 -20.98 -0.57 9.47
N GLY A 169 -20.64 -1.66 10.18
CA GLY A 169 -21.28 -2.06 11.44
C GLY A 169 -20.95 -1.17 12.65
N SER A 170 -19.88 -0.37 12.58
CA SER A 170 -19.43 0.49 13.67
C SER A 170 -20.04 1.90 13.68
N ARG A 171 -20.93 2.22 12.71
CA ARG A 171 -21.68 3.48 12.65
C ARG A 171 -23.16 3.25 13.00
N GLU A 172 -23.43 2.87 14.23
CA GLU A 172 -24.81 2.92 14.75
C GLU A 172 -25.20 4.40 14.98
N PRO A 173 -26.36 4.87 14.49
CA PRO A 173 -26.76 6.25 14.67
C PRO A 173 -27.10 6.48 16.15
N VAL A 174 -26.41 7.43 16.79
CA VAL A 174 -26.81 7.95 18.10
C VAL A 174 -28.21 8.55 17.94
N VAL A 175 -29.23 7.78 18.32
CA VAL A 175 -30.57 8.28 18.56
C VAL A 175 -30.46 9.27 19.72
N ASN A 176 -30.52 10.56 19.38
CA ASN A 176 -30.65 11.60 20.37
C ASN A 176 -32.12 11.62 20.83
N SER A 177 -32.40 10.87 21.90
CA SER A 177 -33.67 10.91 22.63
C SER A 177 -33.78 12.25 23.39
N GLY A 178 -33.96 13.35 22.66
CA GLY A 178 -34.30 14.65 23.21
C GLY A 178 -35.73 14.66 23.72
N GLY A 179 -35.95 14.16 24.95
CA GLY A 179 -37.20 14.37 25.67
C GLY A 179 -37.31 15.81 26.19
N PRO A 180 -38.48 16.46 26.13
CA PRO A 180 -38.64 17.84 26.58
C PRO A 180 -38.57 17.90 28.12
N ARG A 181 -37.73 18.80 28.65
CA ARG A 181 -37.73 19.15 30.07
C ARG A 181 -38.78 20.22 30.33
N GLU A 182 -39.77 19.90 31.16
CA GLU A 182 -40.73 20.84 31.70
C GLU A 182 -40.06 21.94 32.54
N PRO A 183 -40.63 23.16 32.59
CA PRO A 183 -40.15 24.23 33.46
C PRO A 183 -40.66 24.05 34.90
N ARG A 184 -39.78 24.20 35.89
CA ARG A 184 -40.18 24.34 37.30
C ARG A 184 -40.40 25.81 37.63
N SER A 185 -41.53 26.07 38.29
CA SER A 185 -41.91 27.30 38.98
C SER A 185 -41.00 27.61 40.17
#